data_AF-A0A925B6F5-F1
#
_entry.id   AF-A0A925B6F5-F1
#
_cell.length_a   1.000
_cell.length_b   1.000
_cell.length_c   1.000
_cell.angle_alpha   90.00
_cell.angle_beta   90.00
_cell.angle_gamma   90.00
#
_symmetry.space_group_name_H-M   'P 1'
#
loop_
_entity.id
_entity.type
_entity.pdbx_description
1 polymer ?
#
loop_
_entity_poly.entity_id
_entity_poly.type
_entity_poly.pdbx_seq_one_letter_code
_entity_poly.pdbx_strand_id
1 'polypeptide(L)' 'MAKAPRPGQVKTRLQTVLEPEEAAALSAAFLRDVTANIQAAAAAAPIHGFVAYAPAGQEARFDGLLAPGTGLVLA' A
#
# COMPACT_ATOMS: atom_id res chain seq x y z
N MET A 1 4.04 6.75 3.02
CA MET A 1 2.65 7.03 3.46
C MET A 1 1.69 6.51 2.41
N ALA A 2 0.60 5.85 2.80
CA ALA A 2 -0.36 5.23 1.90
C ALA A 2 -1.81 5.53 2.32
N LYS A 3 -2.66 5.75 1.32
CA LYS A 3 -4.11 5.71 1.46
C LYS A 3 -4.58 4.30 1.06
N ALA A 4 -5.49 3.72 1.83
CA ALA A 4 -6.05 2.40 1.52
C ALA A 4 -6.57 2.35 0.07
N PRO A 5 -6.18 1.36 -0.76
CA PRO A 5 -6.62 1.23 -2.14
C PRO A 5 -8.14 1.07 -2.22
N ARG A 6 -8.82 2.11 -2.69
CA ARG A 6 -10.28 2.14 -2.80
C ARG A 6 -10.70 2.73 -4.15
N PRO A 7 -11.61 2.08 -4.89
CA PRO A 7 -12.15 2.64 -6.13
C PRO A 7 -12.67 4.06 -5.92
N GLY A 8 -12.37 4.95 -6.87
CA GLY A 8 -12.76 6.36 -6.82
C GLY A 8 -11.98 7.22 -5.81
N GLN A 9 -11.07 6.65 -5.02
CA GLN A 9 -10.42 7.39 -3.92
C GLN A 9 -8.89 7.41 -3.98
N VAL A 10 -8.28 6.56 -4.80
CA VAL A 10 -6.85 6.51 -5.04
C VAL A 10 -6.56 6.69 -6.52
N LYS A 11 -5.42 7.29 -6.82
CA LYS A 11 -4.94 7.49 -8.20
C LYS A 11 -6.02 8.10 -9.10
N THR A 12 -6.82 9.04 -8.58
CA THR A 12 -7.99 9.61 -9.27
C THR A 12 -7.64 10.30 -10.59
N ARG A 13 -6.41 10.83 -10.74
CA ARG A 13 -5.94 11.36 -12.03
C ARG A 13 -5.71 10.29 -13.09
N LEU A 14 -5.44 9.04 -12.70
CA LEU A 14 -5.34 7.92 -13.65
C LEU A 14 -6.72 7.41 -14.06
N GLN A 15 -7.79 7.80 -13.37
CA GLN A 15 -9.16 7.41 -13.74
C GLN A 15 -9.67 8.13 -14.99
N THR A 16 -8.87 9.02 -15.60
CA THR A 16 -9.13 9.52 -16.95
C THR A 16 -8.86 8.48 -18.03
N VAL A 17 -8.11 7.42 -17.70
CA VAL A 17 -7.68 6.35 -18.62
C VAL A 17 -7.81 4.95 -18.03
N LEU A 18 -8.29 4.83 -16.78
CA LEU A 18 -8.51 3.57 -16.06
C LEU A 18 -9.88 3.61 -15.39
N GLU A 19 -10.53 2.47 -15.26
CA GLU A 19 -11.70 2.36 -14.41
C GLU A 19 -11.31 2.53 -12.92
N PRO A 20 -12.23 2.99 -12.05
CA PRO A 20 -11.97 3.14 -10.61
C PRO A 20 -11.37 1.89 -9.95
N GLU A 21 -11.85 0.71 -10.34
CA GLU A 21 -11.40 -0.60 -9.89
C GLU A 21 -9.96 -0.89 -10.32
N GLU A 22 -9.62 -0.59 -11.58
CA GLU A 22 -8.26 -0.73 -12.12
C GLU A 22 -7.29 0.21 -11.40
N ALA A 23 -7.69 1.45 -11.16
CA ALA A 23 -6.89 2.41 -10.40
C ALA A 23 -6.63 1.95 -8.96
N ALA A 24 -7.63 1.32 -8.32
CA ALA A 24 -7.47 0.74 -6.99
C ALA A 24 -6.56 -0.49 -7.01
N ALA A 25 -6.74 -1.41 -7.97
CA ALA A 25 -5.90 -2.59 -8.14
C ALA A 25 -4.43 -2.22 -8.43
N LEU A 26 -4.20 -1.20 -9.26
CA LEU A 26 -2.88 -0.64 -9.53
C LEU A 26 -2.24 -0.06 -8.26
N SER A 27 -3.01 0.71 -7.47
CA SER A 27 -2.52 1.23 -6.19
C SER A 27 -2.17 0.12 -5.20
N ALA A 28 -2.94 -0.97 -5.18
CA ALA A 28 -2.63 -2.16 -4.38
C ALA A 28 -1.35 -2.86 -4.85
N ALA A 29 -1.15 -2.99 -6.16
CA ALA A 29 0.09 -3.54 -6.74
C ALA A 29 1.31 -2.72 -6.31
N PHE A 30 1.25 -1.39 -6.41
CA PHE A 30 2.35 -0.53 -5.97
C PHE A 30 2.69 -0.72 -4.49
N LEU A 31 1.70 -0.91 -3.61
CA LEU A 31 1.97 -1.17 -2.19
C LEU A 31 2.65 -2.53 -1.98
N ARG A 32 2.19 -3.59 -2.66
CA ARG A 32 2.86 -4.89 -2.64
C ARG A 32 4.31 -4.79 -3.09
N ASP A 33 4.54 -4.17 -4.24
CA ASP A 33 5.88 -4.10 -4.85
C ASP A 33 6.85 -3.30 -3.98
N VAL A 34 6.40 -2.15 -3.46
CA VAL A 34 7.23 -1.32 -2.56
C VAL A 34 7.56 -2.05 -1.27
N THR A 35 6.58 -2.72 -0.65
CA THR A 35 6.82 -3.45 0.60
C THR A 35 7.68 -4.70 0.38
N ALA A 36 7.52 -5.39 -0.74
CA ALA A 36 8.38 -6.50 -1.12
C ALA A 36 9.83 -6.05 -1.35
N ASN A 37 10.03 -4.88 -1.97
CA ASN A 37 11.36 -4.30 -2.14
C ASN A 37 12.02 -3.95 -0.78
N ILE A 38 11.25 -3.39 0.16
CA ILE A 38 11.73 -3.13 1.52
C ILE A 38 12.08 -4.44 2.24
N GLN A 39 11.24 -5.48 2.12
CA GLN A 39 11.52 -6.80 2.68
C GLN A 39 12.81 -7.40 2.09
N ALA A 40 13.03 -7.26 0.78
CA ALA A 40 14.25 -7.72 0.13
C ALA A 40 15.49 -6.97 0.66
N ALA A 41 15.40 -5.65 0.83
CA ALA A 41 16.49 -4.86 1.43
C ALA A 41 16.78 -5.26 2.89
N ALA A 42 15.74 -5.63 3.65
CA ALA A 42 15.88 -6.10 5.02
C ALA A 42 16.66 -7.43 5.15
N ALA A 43 16.84 -8.18 4.06
CA ALA A 43 17.71 -9.35 4.06
C ALA A 43 19.20 -8.99 4.14
N ALA A 44 19.58 -7.76 3.79
CA ALA A 44 20.97 -7.30 3.76
C ALA A 44 21.31 -6.30 4.89
N ALA A 45 20.31 -5.75 5.58
CA ALA A 45 20.49 -4.74 6.62
C ALA A 45 19.32 -4.79 7.63
N PRO A 46 19.52 -4.34 8.89
CA PRO A 46 18.48 -4.36 9.92
C PRO A 46 17.39 -3.30 9.65
N ILE A 47 16.49 -3.58 8.71
CA ILE A 47 15.42 -2.69 8.27
C ILE A 47 14.07 -3.28 8.70
N HIS A 48 13.26 -2.47 9.39
CA HIS A 48 11.87 -2.82 9.70
C HIS A 48 10.93 -1.96 8.84
N GLY A 49 10.15 -2.61 7.99
CA GLY A 49 9.22 -1.95 7.07
C GLY A 49 7.91 -1.55 7.76
N PHE A 50 7.50 -0.29 7.60
CA PHE A 50 6.19 0.20 8.04
C PHE A 50 5.49 0.97 6.93
N VAL A 51 4.17 0.77 6.81
CA VAL A 51 3.30 1.64 6.02
C VAL A 51 2.64 2.65 6.95
N ALA A 52 3.03 3.91 6.81
CA ALA A 52 2.34 5.02 7.44
C ALA A 52 0.99 5.25 6.72
N TYR A 53 -0.14 5.21 7.42
CA TYR A 53 -1.48 5.32 6.83
C TYR A 53 -2.39 6.27 7.63
N ALA A 54 -3.40 6.80 6.94
CA ALA A 54 -4.47 7.58 7.55
C ALA A 54 -5.75 7.50 6.69
N PRO A 55 -6.93 7.73 7.28
CA PRO A 55 -7.20 7.87 8.72
C PRO A 55 -7.10 6.53 9.47
N ALA A 56 -7.19 6.57 10.79
CA ALA A 56 -7.34 5.39 11.66
C ALA A 56 -8.62 4.60 11.31
N GLY A 57 -8.66 3.30 11.62
CA GLY A 57 -9.81 2.43 11.29
C GLY A 57 -9.77 1.85 9.87
N GLN A 58 -8.64 2.02 9.17
CA GLN A 58 -8.44 1.56 7.80
C GLN A 58 -7.47 0.37 7.71
N GLU A 59 -7.02 -0.15 8.85
CA GLU A 59 -5.97 -1.17 9.01
C GLU A 59 -6.32 -2.44 8.24
N ALA A 60 -7.54 -2.95 8.43
CA ALA A 60 -8.04 -4.16 7.77
C ALA A 60 -8.05 -4.05 6.23
N ARG A 61 -7.97 -2.84 5.68
CA ARG A 61 -7.88 -2.64 4.21
C ARG A 61 -6.46 -2.83 3.67
N PHE A 62 -5.49 -3.17 4.51
CA PHE A 62 -4.15 -3.57 4.11
C PHE A 62 -3.93 -5.08 4.26
N ASP A 63 -4.91 -5.82 4.77
CA ASP A 63 -4.83 -7.27 4.95
C ASP A 63 -4.59 -7.97 3.62
N GLY A 64 -3.55 -8.80 3.55
CA GLY A 64 -3.14 -9.52 2.34
C GLY A 64 -2.55 -8.65 1.23
N LEU A 65 -2.37 -7.33 1.45
CA LEU A 65 -1.86 -6.39 0.45
C LEU A 65 -0.39 -6.01 0.65
N LEU A 66 0.18 -6.29 1.81
CA LEU A 66 1.56 -5.91 2.12
C LEU A 66 2.44 -7.15 2.19
N ALA A 67 3.73 -6.96 1.93
CA ALA A 67 4.72 -8.01 2.11
C ALA A 67 4.77 -8.48 3.57
N PRO A 68 4.97 -9.79 3.85
CA PRO A 68 4.96 -10.33 5.20
C PRO A 68 5.92 -9.58 6.15
N GLY A 69 5.47 -9.35 7.38
CA GLY A 69 6.24 -8.62 8.39
C GLY A 69 6.22 -7.09 8.23
N THR A 70 5.56 -6.55 7.21
CA THR A 70 5.33 -5.10 7.12
C THR A 70 4.34 -4.64 8.18
N GLY A 71 4.76 -3.74 9.06
CA GLY A 71 3.89 -3.12 10.06
C GLY A 71 3.03 -1.98 9.52
N LEU A 72 2.01 -1.60 10.28
CA LEU A 72 1.21 -0.40 10.04
C LEU A 72 1.51 0.63 11.14
N VAL A 73 1.60 1.91 10.76
CA VAL A 73 1.72 3.02 11.71
C VAL A 73 0.76 4.15 11.32
N LEU A 74 0.03 4.70 12.29
CA LEU A 74 -0.87 5.82 12.03
C LEU A 74 -0.03 7.08 11.73
N ALA A 75 -0.34 7.74 10.61
CA ALA A 75 0.31 8.96 10.14
C ALA A 75 -0.33 10.23 10.69
#